data_AF-A0A920E5Z0-F1
#
_entry.id   AF-A0A920E5Z0-F1
#
_cell.length_a   1.000
_cell.length_b   1.000
_cell.length_c   1.000
_cell.angle_alpha   90.00
_cell.angle_beta   90.00
_cell.angle_gamma   90.00
#
_symmetry.space_group_name_H-M   'P 1'
#
loop_
_entity.id
_entity.type
_entity.pdbx_description
1 polymer ?
#
loop_
_entity_poly.entity_id
_entity_poly.type
_entity_poly.pdbx_seq_one_letter_code
_entity_poly.pdbx_strand_id
1 'polypeptide(L)'
;MVLPGILAVVCPIIVGFALGSAGLAAFLAGALISGITLALMMANSGGAWDNAKKFIEEGNKGGKGSEAHKAAVVGDTIGDPFKDTSGPAMNILIKLMTIVSFVVAPIFL
;
A
#
# COMPACT_ATOMS: atom_id res chain seq x y z
N MET A 1 -12.37 5.57 0.58
CA MET A 1 -12.53 4.32 1.37
C MET A 1 -13.43 3.29 0.69
N VAL A 2 -14.60 3.67 0.15
CA VAL A 2 -15.53 2.73 -0.50
C VAL A 2 -14.94 2.04 -1.73
N LEU A 3 -14.35 2.83 -2.65
CA LEU A 3 -13.86 2.31 -3.93
C LEU A 3 -12.78 1.21 -3.80
N PRO A 4 -11.71 1.38 -2.98
CA PRO A 4 -10.72 0.31 -2.78
C PRO A 4 -11.33 -0.97 -2.20
N GLY A 5 -12.31 -0.85 -1.30
CA GLY A 5 -13.01 -2.01 -0.73
C GLY A 5 -13.84 -2.75 -1.77
N ILE A 6 -14.55 -2.02 -2.64
CA ILE A 6 -15.29 -2.63 -3.76
C ILE A 6 -14.34 -3.39 -4.70
N LEU A 7 -13.20 -2.79 -5.06
CA LEU A 7 -12.22 -3.43 -5.94
C LEU A 7 -11.68 -4.73 -5.34
N ALA A 8 -11.40 -4.75 -4.04
CA ALA A 8 -10.90 -5.95 -3.36
C ALA A 8 -11.89 -7.13 -3.36
N VAL A 9 -13.20 -6.86 -3.53
CA VAL A 9 -14.23 -7.91 -3.60
C VAL A 9 -14.55 -8.26 -5.05
N VAL A 10 -14.73 -7.27 -5.91
CA VAL A 10 -15.20 -7.46 -7.28
C VAL A 10 -14.11 -8.04 -8.19
N CYS A 11 -12.85 -7.62 -8.04
CA CYS A 11 -11.77 -8.09 -8.91
C CYS A 11 -11.56 -9.61 -8.86
N PRO A 12 -11.45 -10.26 -7.68
CA PRO A 12 -11.38 -11.72 -7.60
C PRO A 12 -12.54 -12.46 -8.28
N ILE A 13 -13.76 -11.93 -8.16
CA ILE A 13 -14.96 -12.53 -8.75
C ILE A 13 -14.87 -12.47 -10.28
N ILE A 14 -14.57 -11.29 -10.84
CA ILE A 14 -14.44 -11.10 -12.28
C ILE A 14 -13.34 -12.01 -12.85
N VAL A 15 -12.17 -12.04 -12.19
CA VAL A 15 -11.04 -12.86 -12.63
C VAL A 15 -11.39 -14.35 -12.54
N GLY A 16 -12.04 -14.79 -11.47
CA GLY A 16 -12.48 -16.17 -11.29
C GLY A 16 -13.42 -16.63 -12.40
N PHE A 17 -14.43 -15.83 -12.76
CA PHE A 17 -15.34 -16.16 -13.86
C PHE A 17 -14.69 -16.06 -15.25
N ALA A 18 -13.76 -15.12 -15.45
CA ALA A 18 -13.15 -14.90 -16.76
C ALA A 18 -12.01 -15.88 -17.09
N LEU A 19 -11.22 -16.27 -16.09
CA LEU A 19 -9.97 -17.03 -16.27
C LEU A 19 -9.89 -18.33 -15.45
N GLY A 20 -10.93 -18.64 -14.67
CA GLY A 20 -11.00 -19.84 -13.84
C GLY A 20 -10.03 -19.83 -12.65
N SER A 21 -9.92 -20.98 -11.98
CA SER A 21 -9.12 -21.16 -10.76
C SER A 21 -7.63 -20.88 -10.96
N ALA A 22 -7.05 -21.33 -12.07
CA ALA A 22 -5.64 -21.10 -12.40
C ALA A 22 -5.34 -19.61 -12.64
N GLY A 23 -6.20 -18.90 -13.35
CA GLY A 23 -6.07 -17.46 -13.58
C GLY A 23 -6.20 -16.65 -12.28
N LEU A 24 -7.14 -17.04 -11.42
CA LEU A 24 -7.30 -16.43 -10.09
C LEU A 24 -6.07 -16.64 -9.21
N ALA A 25 -5.48 -17.83 -9.22
CA ALA A 25 -4.25 -18.12 -8.49
C ALA A 25 -3.08 -17.25 -8.99
N ALA A 26 -2.91 -17.11 -10.31
CA ALA A 26 -1.88 -16.25 -10.90
C ALA A 26 -2.11 -14.77 -10.55
N PHE A 27 -3.37 -14.30 -10.58
CA PHE A 27 -3.74 -12.95 -10.19
C PHE A 27 -3.39 -12.65 -8.73
N LEU A 28 -3.74 -13.55 -7.80
CA LEU A 28 -3.41 -13.39 -6.38
C LEU A 28 -1.90 -13.41 -6.13
N ALA A 29 -1.16 -14.30 -6.79
CA ALA A 29 0.30 -14.34 -6.68
C ALA A 29 0.95 -13.05 -7.17
N GLY A 30 0.49 -12.52 -8.31
CA GLY A 30 0.96 -11.23 -8.84
C GLY A 30 0.62 -10.06 -7.92
N ALA A 31 -0.61 -10.01 -7.40
CA ALA A 31 -1.06 -8.98 -6.46
C ALA A 31 -0.26 -9.01 -5.15
N LEU A 32 0.09 -10.21 -4.66
CA LEU A 32 0.90 -10.39 -3.46
C LEU A 32 2.31 -9.82 -3.65
N ILE A 33 3.01 -10.24 -4.70
CA ILE A 33 4.41 -9.84 -4.94
C ILE A 33 4.49 -8.34 -5.18
N SER A 34 3.66 -7.81 -6.09
CA SER A 34 3.64 -6.37 -6.39
C SER A 34 3.21 -5.52 -5.19
N GLY A 35 2.16 -5.96 -4.49
CA GLY A 35 1.61 -5.22 -3.36
C GLY A 35 2.54 -5.18 -2.15
N ILE A 36 3.23 -6.29 -1.81
CA ILE A 36 4.20 -6.29 -0.70
C ILE A 36 5.36 -5.36 -1.00
N THR A 37 5.94 -5.41 -2.21
CA THR A 37 7.05 -4.52 -2.58
C THR A 37 6.65 -3.06 -2.47
N LEU A 38 5.45 -2.70 -2.95
CA LEU A 38 4.96 -1.33 -2.87
C LEU A 38 4.63 -0.91 -1.42
N ALA A 39 4.03 -1.79 -0.63
CA ALA A 39 3.70 -1.52 0.77
C ALA A 39 4.96 -1.22 1.61
N LEU A 40 6.01 -2.04 1.43
CA LEU A 40 7.29 -1.85 2.11
C LEU A 40 7.96 -0.53 1.68
N MET A 41 7.95 -0.23 0.38
CA MET A 41 8.48 1.03 -0.13
C MET A 41 7.75 2.23 0.49
N MET A 42 6.42 2.23 0.45
CA MET A 42 5.62 3.34 0.99
C MET A 42 5.85 3.55 2.50
N ALA A 43 5.84 2.46 3.28
CA ALA A 43 6.09 2.54 4.72
C ALA A 43 7.49 3.07 5.05
N ASN A 44 8.52 2.54 4.38
CA ASN A 44 9.91 2.91 4.66
C ASN A 44 10.24 4.32 4.17
N SER A 45 9.79 4.70 2.97
CA SER A 45 10.00 6.04 2.42
C SER A 45 9.29 7.11 3.26
N GLY A 46 8.04 6.87 3.65
CA GLY A 46 7.31 7.81 4.51
C GLY A 46 7.94 7.95 5.90
N GLY A 47 8.36 6.85 6.52
CA GLY A 47 9.09 6.88 7.79
C GLY A 47 10.45 7.58 7.69
N ALA A 48 11.17 7.37 6.57
CA ALA A 48 12.44 8.05 6.33
C ALA A 48 12.29 9.57 6.20
N TRP A 49 11.25 10.05 5.49
CA TRP A 49 10.99 11.49 5.39
C TRP A 49 10.59 12.13 6.73
N ASP A 50 9.76 11.47 7.54
CA ASP A 50 9.42 11.98 8.88
C ASP A 50 10.65 12.05 9.79
N ASN A 51 11.47 10.99 9.78
CA ASN A 51 12.69 10.95 10.59
C ASN A 51 13.73 11.96 10.10
N ALA A 52 13.85 12.19 8.79
CA ALA A 52 14.70 13.23 8.24
C ALA A 52 14.23 14.63 8.68
N LYS A 53 12.91 14.90 8.66
CA LYS A 53 12.35 16.14 9.19
C LYS A 53 12.70 16.31 10.67
N LYS A 54 12.45 15.31 11.52
CA LYS A 54 12.78 15.36 12.97
C LYS A 54 14.27 15.60 13.22
N PHE A 55 15.14 14.94 12.47
CA PHE A 55 16.58 15.14 12.56
C PHE A 55 17.01 16.58 12.25
N ILE A 56 16.36 17.25 11.30
CA ILE A 56 16.61 18.66 10.98
C ILE A 56 16.03 19.57 12.08
N GLU A 57 14.86 19.21 12.63
CA GLU A 57 14.22 19.94 13.73
C GLU A 57 15.07 19.94 15.01
N GLU A 58 15.88 18.92 15.23
CA GLU A 58 16.87 18.83 16.31
C GLU A 58 18.11 19.73 16.10
N GLY A 59 18.23 20.41 14.95
CA GLY A 59 19.28 21.40 14.70
C GLY A 59 20.42 20.92 13.81
N ASN A 60 20.44 19.65 13.40
CA ASN A 60 21.58 19.04 12.70
C ASN A 60 21.82 19.58 11.27
N LYS A 61 20.86 20.31 10.68
CA LYS A 61 20.95 20.93 9.34
C LYS A 61 20.29 22.30 9.28
N GLY A 62 20.61 23.17 10.24
CA GLY A 62 20.11 24.55 10.27
C GLY A 62 18.81 24.75 11.06
N GLY A 63 18.21 23.67 11.58
CA GLY A 63 17.08 23.77 12.51
C GLY A 63 15.76 24.14 11.86
N LYS A 64 14.74 24.34 12.71
CA LYS A 64 13.39 24.76 12.31
C LYS A 64 13.40 26.08 11.56
N GLY A 65 12.64 26.16 10.48
CA GLY A 65 12.50 27.37 9.65
C GLY A 65 13.59 27.56 8.59
N SER A 66 14.64 26.71 8.58
CA SER A 66 15.62 26.67 7.51
C SER A 66 15.02 26.17 6.19
N GLU A 67 15.68 26.45 5.06
CA GLU A 67 15.27 25.91 3.76
C GLU A 67 15.29 24.37 3.73
N ALA A 68 16.24 23.75 4.45
CA ALA A 68 16.28 22.31 4.63
C ALA A 68 15.06 21.77 5.39
N HIS A 69 14.61 22.49 6.42
CA HIS A 69 13.40 22.12 7.17
C HIS A 69 12.15 22.22 6.29
N LYS A 70 12.00 23.29 5.51
CA LYS A 70 10.86 23.44 4.58
C LYS A 70 10.83 22.30 3.56
N ALA A 71 11.97 21.95 2.97
CA ALA A 71 12.06 20.82 2.03
C ALA A 71 11.68 19.48 2.69
N ALA A 72 12.13 19.25 3.93
CA ALA A 72 11.80 18.03 4.66
C ALA A 72 10.32 17.95 5.07
N VAL A 73 9.68 19.08 5.38
CA VAL A 73 8.23 19.14 5.62
C VAL A 73 7.45 18.74 4.37
N VAL A 74 7.87 19.19 3.18
CA VAL A 74 7.25 18.76 1.92
C VAL A 74 7.40 17.25 1.72
N GLY A 75 8.59 16.71 1.98
CA GLY A 75 8.84 15.25 1.92
C GLY A 75 7.94 14.45 2.86
N ASP A 76 7.80 14.89 4.11
CA ASP A 76 6.95 14.23 5.10
C ASP A 76 5.46 14.33 4.72
N THR A 77 5.02 15.46 4.16
CA THR A 77 3.63 15.63 3.69
C THR A 77 3.29 14.64 2.56
N ILE A 78 4.26 14.31 1.70
CA ILE A 78 4.12 13.25 0.69
C ILE A 78 4.16 11.86 1.33
N GLY A 79 4.99 11.70 2.36
CA GLY A 79 5.18 10.46 3.11
C GLY A 79 4.01 10.04 4.00
N ASP A 80 3.22 10.99 4.49
CA ASP A 80 2.08 10.73 5.39
C ASP A 80 1.01 9.82 4.74
N PRO A 81 0.50 10.10 3.52
CA PRO A 81 -0.38 9.17 2.82
C PRO A 81 0.25 7.80 2.55
N PHE A 82 1.57 7.74 2.37
CA PHE A 82 2.29 6.50 2.08
C PHE A 82 2.35 5.60 3.32
N LYS A 83 2.82 6.12 4.45
CA LYS A 83 3.06 5.33 5.68
C LYS A 83 1.78 5.09 6.50
N ASP A 84 0.81 6.02 6.46
CA ASP A 84 -0.36 5.96 7.35
C ASP A 84 -1.65 5.52 6.65
N THR A 85 -1.70 5.58 5.31
CA THR A 85 -2.91 5.21 4.54
C THR A 85 -2.66 4.08 3.55
N SER A 86 -1.95 4.33 2.46
CA SER A 86 -1.84 3.39 1.33
C SER A 86 -0.97 2.18 1.65
N GLY A 87 0.17 2.37 2.33
CA GLY A 87 1.08 1.30 2.73
C GLY A 87 0.40 0.24 3.59
N PRO A 88 -0.17 0.62 4.76
CA PRO A 88 -0.89 -0.32 5.62
C PRO A 88 -2.12 -0.95 4.94
N ALA A 89 -2.86 -0.19 4.13
CA ALA A 89 -4.06 -0.68 3.46
C ALA A 89 -3.77 -1.80 2.44
N MET A 90 -2.58 -1.82 1.84
CA MET A 90 -2.20 -2.84 0.85
C MET A 90 -2.22 -4.27 1.44
N ASN A 91 -1.76 -4.43 2.69
CA ASN A 91 -1.78 -5.72 3.39
C ASN A 91 -3.22 -6.22 3.62
N ILE A 92 -4.13 -5.31 3.94
CA ILE A 92 -5.55 -5.63 4.15
C ILE A 92 -6.20 -6.00 2.82
N LEU A 93 -5.92 -5.24 1.77
CA LEU A 93 -6.46 -5.45 0.43
C LEU A 93 -6.10 -6.85 -0.11
N ILE A 94 -4.84 -7.27 0.02
CA ILE A 94 -4.40 -8.61 -0.40
C ILE A 94 -5.10 -9.71 0.41
N LYS A 95 -5.16 -9.58 1.74
CA LYS A 95 -5.83 -10.57 2.60
C LYS A 95 -7.31 -10.70 2.26
N LEU A 96 -7.99 -9.58 2.03
CA LEU A 96 -9.41 -9.57 1.67
C LEU A 96 -9.63 -10.25 0.32
N MET A 97 -8.82 -9.92 -0.70
CA MET A 97 -8.88 -10.59 -2.01
C MET A 97 -8.67 -12.10 -1.89
N THR A 98 -7.73 -12.55 -1.05
CA THR A 98 -7.49 -13.99 -0.83
C THR A 98 -8.68 -14.68 -0.17
N ILE A 99 -9.29 -14.06 0.85
CA ILE A 99 -10.47 -14.63 1.52
C ILE A 99 -11.66 -14.70 0.56
N VAL A 100 -11.92 -13.62 -0.19
CA VAL A 100 -12.99 -13.61 -1.21
C VAL A 100 -12.74 -14.72 -2.24
N SER A 101 -11.51 -14.81 -2.76
CA SER A 101 -11.15 -15.85 -3.72
C SER A 101 -11.39 -17.26 -3.18
N PHE A 102 -11.03 -17.52 -1.93
CA PHE A 102 -11.25 -18.81 -1.29
C PHE A 102 -12.73 -19.17 -1.18
N VAL A 103 -13.58 -18.20 -0.82
CA VAL A 103 -15.03 -18.40 -0.68
C VAL A 103 -15.69 -18.66 -2.04
N VAL A 104 -15.26 -17.97 -3.10
CA VAL A 104 -15.90 -18.06 -4.42
C VAL A 104 -15.29 -19.15 -5.29
N ALA A 105 -14.08 -19.65 -4.99
CA ALA A 105 -13.41 -20.70 -5.76
C ALA A 105 -14.27 -21.94 -6.09
N PRO A 106 -15.11 -22.49 -5.18
CA PRO A 106 -15.96 -23.65 -5.49
C PRO A 106 -17.00 -23.41 -6.60
N ILE A 107 -17.28 -22.16 -6.98
CA ILE A 107 -18.28 -21.81 -7.99
C ILE A 107 -17.72 -21.97 -9.41
N PHE A 108 -16.39 -21.97 -9.58
CA PHE A 108 -15.72 -22.07 -10.89
C PHE A 108 -14.65 -23.17 -10.94
N LEU A 109 -14.71 -24.11 -10.00
CA LEU A 109 -13.94 -25.36 -10.00
C LEU A 109 -14.70 -26.47 -10.73
#